data_AF-A0A150PVD6-F1
#
_entry.id   AF-A0A150PVD6-F1
#
_cell.length_a   1.000
_cell.length_b   1.000
_cell.length_c   1.000
_cell.angle_alpha   90.00
_cell.angle_beta   90.00
_cell.angle_gamma   90.00
#
_symmetry.space_group_name_H-M   'P 1'
#
loop_
_entity.id
_entity.type
_entity.pdbx_description
1 polymer ?
#
loop_
_entity_poly.entity_id
_entity_poly.type
_entity_poly.pdbx_seq_one_letter_code
_entity_poly.pdbx_strand_id
1 'polypeptide(L)'
;MSELIHLLRQGAPIARLAEHLDGLTHEARLGALSTTSRADQRALYVAAAQSPALTLDFFVPDGTPPRVAVHHKGRNSLPLPSPFRFFEKRFALPEDGGARLFGYNEGVTRSWVGPGFFVALPTAGNPVWQERGAIVIDYFQVPDGPVPDGWPPVVPNSKGLQSFVYDGTRDFMRRVSQHVSIGAAYKGEKSLDHYFTLCREPSVG
;
A
#
# COMPACT_ATOMS: atom_id res chain seq x y z
N MET A 1 -8.69 3.37 23.25
CA MET A 1 -9.07 2.79 21.94
C MET A 1 -9.23 3.96 20.99
N SER A 2 -8.66 3.93 19.78
CA SER A 2 -8.81 5.04 18.84
C SER A 2 -10.24 5.11 18.29
N GLU A 3 -10.69 6.30 17.91
CA GLU A 3 -12.02 6.53 17.31
C GLU A 3 -12.21 5.69 16.03
N LEU A 4 -11.18 5.58 15.20
CA LEU A 4 -11.18 4.68 14.04
C LEU A 4 -11.57 3.24 14.42
N ILE A 5 -10.99 2.68 15.47
CA ILE A 5 -11.30 1.31 15.93
C ILE A 5 -12.73 1.24 16.47
N HIS A 6 -13.20 2.27 17.16
CA HIS A 6 -14.58 2.34 17.66
C HIS A 6 -15.58 2.29 16.50
N LEU A 7 -15.42 3.16 15.51
CA LEU A 7 -16.25 3.21 14.30
C LEU A 7 -16.23 1.88 13.52
N LEU A 8 -15.05 1.28 13.36
CA LEU A 8 -14.91 -0.02 12.70
C LEU A 8 -15.70 -1.12 13.43
N ARG A 9 -15.61 -1.18 14.76
CA ARG A 9 -16.30 -2.20 15.57
C ARG A 9 -17.81 -2.00 15.62
N GLN A 10 -18.29 -0.78 15.41
CA GLN A 10 -19.71 -0.49 15.24
C GLN A 10 -20.23 -0.80 13.83
N GLY A 11 -19.35 -1.19 12.89
CA GLY A 11 -19.73 -1.40 11.50
C GLY A 11 -20.12 -0.10 10.79
N ALA A 12 -19.50 1.03 11.17
CA ALA A 12 -19.76 2.31 10.53
C ALA A 12 -19.51 2.24 9.01
N PRO A 13 -20.31 2.92 8.18
CA PRO A 13 -20.07 3.00 6.74
C PRO A 13 -18.69 3.54 6.42
N ILE A 14 -18.10 3.08 5.31
CA ILE A 14 -16.76 3.51 4.89
C ILE A 14 -16.63 5.03 4.73
N ALA A 15 -17.71 5.71 4.30
CA ALA A 15 -17.75 7.17 4.21
C ALA A 15 -17.50 7.86 5.56
N ARG A 16 -18.00 7.29 6.67
CA ARG A 16 -17.79 7.84 8.01
C ARG A 16 -16.35 7.60 8.50
N LEU A 17 -15.78 6.44 8.16
CA LEU A 17 -14.37 6.15 8.43
C LEU A 17 -13.45 7.12 7.66
N ALA A 18 -13.77 7.36 6.38
CA ALA A 18 -13.07 8.30 5.51
C ALA A 18 -13.13 9.72 6.07
N GLU A 19 -14.33 10.22 6.40
CA GLU A 19 -14.55 11.54 6.98
C GLU A 19 -13.74 11.73 8.28
N HIS A 20 -13.76 10.73 9.17
CA HIS A 20 -12.94 10.77 10.38
C HIS A 20 -11.46 10.91 10.06
N LEU A 21 -10.92 10.05 9.18
CA LEU A 21 -9.49 10.06 8.83
C LEU A 21 -9.08 11.34 8.09
N ASP A 22 -9.93 11.87 7.22
CA ASP A 22 -9.64 13.07 6.44
C ASP A 22 -9.71 14.35 7.30
N GLY A 23 -10.47 14.31 8.41
CA GLY A 23 -10.46 15.37 9.43
C GLY A 23 -9.24 15.38 10.35
N LEU A 24 -8.37 14.36 10.28
CA LEU A 24 -7.17 14.26 11.10
C LEU A 24 -5.94 14.86 10.40
N THR A 25 -5.03 15.43 11.20
CA THR A 25 -3.68 15.75 10.75
C THR A 25 -2.95 14.49 10.27
N HIS A 26 -1.88 14.65 9.48
CA HIS A 26 -1.09 13.51 9.00
C HIS A 26 -0.60 12.62 10.16
N GLU A 27 -0.03 13.23 11.21
CA GLU A 27 0.46 12.48 12.38
C GLU A 27 -0.67 11.80 13.15
N ALA A 28 -1.84 12.44 13.29
CA ALA A 28 -3.00 11.83 13.94
C ALA A 28 -3.55 10.64 13.12
N ARG A 29 -3.53 10.72 11.78
CA ARG A 29 -3.85 9.56 10.90
C ARG A 29 -2.89 8.40 11.15
N LEU A 30 -1.58 8.65 11.17
CA LEU A 30 -0.58 7.61 11.46
C LEU A 30 -0.81 7.01 12.85
N GLY A 31 -1.06 7.85 13.85
CA GLY A 31 -1.39 7.43 15.22
C GLY A 31 -2.61 6.51 15.25
N ALA A 32 -3.71 6.88 14.60
CA ALA A 32 -4.91 6.05 14.52
C ALA A 32 -4.62 4.69 13.87
N LEU A 33 -3.93 4.68 12.72
CA LEU A 33 -3.59 3.47 11.96
C LEU A 33 -2.62 2.54 12.71
N SER A 34 -1.67 3.10 13.46
CA SER A 34 -0.63 2.35 14.18
C SER A 34 -1.19 1.36 15.22
N THR A 35 -2.39 1.65 15.72
CA THR A 35 -3.06 0.88 16.78
C THR A 35 -3.92 -0.27 16.24
N THR A 36 -4.07 -0.39 14.92
CA THR A 36 -4.95 -1.39 14.31
C THR A 36 -4.41 -2.82 14.45
N SER A 37 -5.26 -3.74 14.87
CA SER A 37 -4.98 -5.18 14.86
C SER A 37 -5.23 -5.77 13.47
N ARG A 38 -4.89 -7.06 13.27
CA ARG A 38 -5.24 -7.81 12.06
C ARG A 38 -6.76 -7.86 11.83
N ALA A 39 -7.54 -8.01 12.89
CA ALA A 39 -9.00 -8.03 12.79
C ALA A 39 -9.55 -6.66 12.35
N ASP A 40 -9.01 -5.57 12.90
CA ASP A 40 -9.43 -4.21 12.52
C ASP A 40 -9.08 -3.92 11.05
N GLN A 41 -7.87 -4.30 10.59
CA GLN A 41 -7.48 -4.12 9.19
C GLN A 41 -8.29 -5.02 8.23
N ARG A 42 -8.64 -6.26 8.62
CA ARG A 42 -9.56 -7.10 7.85
C ARG A 42 -10.92 -6.41 7.67
N ALA A 43 -11.51 -5.92 8.77
CA ALA A 43 -12.78 -5.22 8.75
C ALA A 43 -12.71 -3.97 7.87
N LEU A 44 -11.61 -3.21 7.96
CA LEU A 44 -11.36 -2.05 7.13
C LEU A 44 -11.26 -2.41 5.64
N TYR A 45 -10.59 -3.50 5.29
CA TYR A 45 -10.48 -3.96 3.90
C TYR A 45 -11.84 -4.34 3.31
N VAL A 46 -12.68 -5.02 4.10
CA VAL A 46 -14.06 -5.37 3.72
C VAL A 46 -14.90 -4.10 3.52
N ALA A 47 -14.88 -3.17 4.48
CA ALA A 47 -15.60 -1.91 4.36
C ALA A 47 -15.15 -1.08 3.15
N ALA A 48 -13.84 -1.06 2.87
CA ALA A 48 -13.25 -0.36 1.73
C ALA A 48 -13.70 -0.89 0.35
N ALA A 49 -14.40 -2.03 0.28
CA ALA A 49 -15.05 -2.47 -0.96
C ALA A 49 -16.11 -1.48 -1.47
N GLN A 50 -16.70 -0.70 -0.57
CA GLN A 50 -17.75 0.27 -0.86
C GLN A 50 -17.20 1.68 -1.15
N SER A 51 -15.88 1.86 -1.12
CA SER A 51 -15.23 3.12 -1.49
C SER A 51 -15.22 3.33 -3.01
N PRO A 52 -15.10 4.58 -3.48
CA PRO A 52 -14.67 4.84 -4.85
C PRO A 52 -13.39 4.06 -5.19
N ALA A 53 -13.31 3.57 -6.43
CA ALA A 53 -12.15 2.83 -6.91
C ALA A 53 -10.87 3.66 -6.78
N LEU A 54 -9.76 2.99 -6.43
CA LEU A 54 -8.44 3.60 -6.50
C LEU A 54 -8.00 3.75 -7.96
N THR A 55 -7.26 4.82 -8.19
CA THR A 55 -6.55 5.13 -9.42
C THR A 55 -5.06 5.34 -9.07
N LEU A 56 -4.17 5.34 -10.08
CA LEU A 56 -2.73 5.48 -9.84
C LEU A 56 -2.37 6.84 -9.21
N ASP A 57 -3.14 7.90 -9.50
CA ASP A 57 -2.96 9.24 -8.92
C ASP A 57 -3.21 9.29 -7.40
N PHE A 58 -3.89 8.28 -6.84
CA PHE A 58 -3.94 8.10 -5.40
C PHE A 58 -2.56 7.78 -4.80
N PHE A 59 -1.70 7.06 -5.51
CA PHE A 59 -0.37 6.74 -5.01
C PHE A 59 0.63 7.85 -5.34
N VAL A 60 0.55 8.39 -6.55
CA VAL A 60 1.42 9.48 -7.01
C VAL A 60 0.53 10.59 -7.58
N PRO A 61 0.24 11.66 -6.82
CA PRO A 61 -0.68 12.72 -7.25
C PRO A 61 -0.36 13.29 -8.64
N ASP A 62 -1.39 13.70 -9.35
CA ASP A 62 -1.25 14.44 -10.61
C ASP A 62 -0.32 15.64 -10.45
N GLY A 63 0.53 15.86 -11.45
CA GLY A 63 1.55 16.91 -11.44
C GLY A 63 2.86 16.52 -10.74
N THR A 64 2.94 15.35 -10.09
CA THR A 64 4.24 14.84 -9.61
C THR A 64 5.14 14.53 -10.82
N PRO A 65 6.38 15.05 -10.88
CA PRO A 65 7.28 14.75 -11.99
C PRO A 65 7.66 13.25 -12.03
N PRO A 66 7.98 12.69 -13.22
CA PRO A 66 8.57 11.37 -13.33
C PRO A 66 9.80 11.25 -12.42
N ARG A 67 10.01 10.05 -11.86
CA ARG A 67 11.13 9.74 -10.98
C ARG A 67 11.23 10.59 -9.70
N VAL A 68 10.15 11.25 -9.29
CA VAL A 68 10.01 11.81 -7.95
C VAL A 68 9.26 10.81 -7.07
N ALA A 69 9.86 10.43 -5.94
CA ALA A 69 9.30 9.46 -5.03
C ALA A 69 8.20 10.09 -4.15
N VAL A 70 7.04 9.44 -4.10
CA VAL A 70 5.95 9.73 -3.17
C VAL A 70 5.95 8.67 -2.08
N HIS A 71 6.01 9.13 -0.84
CA HIS A 71 6.18 8.28 0.33
C HIS A 71 4.84 7.93 0.96
N HIS A 72 4.64 6.65 1.25
CA HIS A 72 3.47 6.13 1.93
C HIS A 72 3.92 5.37 3.17
N LYS A 73 3.68 5.95 4.34
CA LYS A 73 3.97 5.30 5.62
C LYS A 73 2.95 4.19 5.87
N GLY A 74 3.45 3.01 6.16
CA GLY A 74 2.67 1.78 6.23
C GLY A 74 2.68 1.10 7.60
N ARG A 75 1.61 0.35 7.87
CA ARG A 75 1.50 -0.53 9.04
C ARG A 75 0.91 -1.89 8.64
N ASN A 76 1.73 -2.95 8.66
CA ASN A 76 1.33 -4.33 8.37
C ASN A 76 0.75 -5.06 9.59
N SER A 77 -0.20 -5.96 9.36
CA SER A 77 -0.87 -6.77 10.39
C SER A 77 -0.11 -8.04 10.79
N LEU A 78 1.16 -8.18 10.40
CA LEU A 78 1.93 -9.41 10.65
C LEU A 78 2.24 -9.55 12.16
N PRO A 79 2.36 -10.79 12.67
CA PRO A 79 2.69 -11.06 14.06
C PRO A 79 4.20 -10.84 14.34
N LEU A 80 4.69 -9.65 14.02
CA LEU A 80 6.08 -9.25 14.21
C LEU A 80 6.22 -8.32 15.42
N PRO A 81 7.42 -8.22 16.03
CA PRO A 81 7.72 -7.17 16.99
C PRO A 81 7.41 -5.77 16.42
N SER A 82 7.01 -4.83 17.28
CA SER A 82 6.49 -3.51 16.88
C SER A 82 7.27 -2.77 15.79
N PRO A 83 8.60 -2.60 15.88
CA PRO A 83 9.33 -1.83 14.86
C PRO A 83 9.24 -2.45 13.46
N PHE A 84 9.08 -3.76 13.37
CA PHE A 84 8.99 -4.50 12.09
C PHE A 84 7.60 -4.48 11.47
N ARG A 85 6.60 -3.92 12.18
CA ARG A 85 5.25 -3.74 11.64
C ARG A 85 5.09 -2.44 10.85
N PHE A 86 6.06 -1.54 10.93
CA PHE A 86 6.07 -0.27 10.22
C PHE A 86 7.05 -0.31 9.06
N PHE A 87 6.68 0.34 7.96
CA PHE A 87 7.45 0.38 6.72
C PHE A 87 7.01 1.57 5.90
N GLU A 88 7.66 1.83 4.77
CA GLU A 88 7.16 2.71 3.72
C GLU A 88 7.02 1.94 2.43
N LYS A 89 6.04 2.32 1.62
CA LYS A 89 6.11 2.10 0.18
C LYS A 89 6.43 3.42 -0.49
N ARG A 90 7.41 3.42 -1.38
CA ARG A 90 7.78 4.58 -2.18
C ARG A 90 7.37 4.31 -3.60
N PHE A 91 6.54 5.20 -4.15
CA PHE A 91 6.01 5.09 -5.51
C PHE A 91 6.57 6.20 -6.38
N ALA A 92 6.75 5.96 -7.67
CA ALA A 92 7.13 6.99 -8.63
C ALA A 92 6.50 6.70 -9.99
N LEU A 93 6.25 7.78 -10.74
CA LEU A 93 5.89 7.70 -12.15
C LEU A 93 7.11 7.28 -12.98
N PRO A 94 6.96 6.35 -13.94
CA PRO A 94 7.98 6.06 -14.92
C PRO A 94 8.17 7.24 -15.89
N GLU A 95 9.35 7.35 -16.50
CA GLU A 95 9.64 8.40 -17.51
C GLU A 95 8.81 8.22 -18.80
N ASP A 96 8.41 6.98 -19.11
CA ASP A 96 7.68 6.64 -20.34
C ASP A 96 6.18 6.98 -20.29
N GLY A 97 5.67 7.46 -19.15
CA GLY A 97 4.26 7.81 -18.97
C GLY A 97 3.29 6.62 -19.05
N GLY A 98 3.79 5.38 -18.97
CA GLY A 98 2.95 4.19 -19.03
C GLY A 98 1.96 4.12 -17.86
N ALA A 99 0.88 3.36 -18.04
CA ALA A 99 -0.19 3.18 -17.05
C ALA A 99 0.20 2.24 -15.89
N ARG A 100 1.36 2.52 -15.26
CA ARG A 100 1.92 1.78 -14.13
C ARG A 100 2.72 2.71 -13.24
N LEU A 101 2.95 2.31 -12.00
CA LEU A 101 3.91 2.97 -11.11
C LEU A 101 5.03 2.02 -10.74
N PHE A 102 6.22 2.56 -10.55
CA PHE A 102 7.34 1.86 -9.95
C PHE A 102 7.33 2.06 -8.45
N GLY A 103 7.73 1.04 -7.70
CA GLY A 103 7.95 1.22 -6.28
C GLY A 103 8.79 0.15 -5.63
N TYR A 104 9.15 0.44 -4.38
CA TYR A 104 9.84 -0.50 -3.50
C TYR A 104 9.41 -0.29 -2.05
N ASN A 105 9.74 -1.25 -1.19
CA ASN A 105 9.50 -1.18 0.25
C ASN A 105 10.75 -0.68 0.97
N GLU A 106 10.58 0.36 1.79
CA GLU A 106 11.62 0.83 2.72
C GLU A 106 11.25 0.44 4.15
N GLY A 107 12.25 0.14 4.97
CA GLY A 107 12.02 -0.23 6.36
C GLY A 107 13.25 -0.82 7.02
N VAL A 108 13.16 -1.04 8.33
CA VAL A 108 14.29 -1.51 9.16
C VAL A 108 14.86 -2.85 8.70
N THR A 109 14.08 -3.69 8.02
CA THR A 109 14.52 -5.00 7.51
C THR A 109 15.12 -4.94 6.10
N ARG A 110 15.05 -3.81 5.39
CA ARG A 110 15.43 -3.70 3.97
C ARG A 110 16.83 -4.21 3.69
N SER A 111 17.81 -3.87 4.54
CA SER A 111 19.20 -4.31 4.38
C SER A 111 19.37 -5.82 4.48
N TRP A 112 18.41 -6.54 5.06
CA TRP A 112 18.46 -7.99 5.24
C TRP A 112 17.61 -8.74 4.21
N VAL A 113 16.38 -8.28 3.98
CA VAL A 113 15.43 -8.98 3.10
C VAL A 113 15.46 -8.46 1.66
N GLY A 114 16.09 -7.33 1.40
CA GLY A 114 16.04 -6.63 0.12
C GLY A 114 14.90 -5.60 0.06
N PRO A 115 14.90 -4.75 -1.00
CA PRO A 115 13.93 -3.66 -1.15
C PRO A 115 12.53 -4.11 -1.58
N GLY A 116 12.37 -5.33 -2.09
CA GLY A 116 11.07 -5.82 -2.56
C GLY A 116 10.45 -4.88 -3.60
N PHE A 117 11.12 -4.71 -4.74
CA PHE A 117 10.62 -3.89 -5.84
C PHE A 117 9.30 -4.42 -6.37
N PHE A 118 8.45 -3.53 -6.88
CA PHE A 118 7.14 -3.90 -7.42
C PHE A 118 6.72 -2.93 -8.53
N VAL A 119 5.71 -3.34 -9.29
CA VAL A 119 4.97 -2.48 -10.20
C VAL A 119 3.51 -2.39 -9.74
N ALA A 120 2.96 -1.19 -9.66
CA ALA A 120 1.54 -1.01 -9.36
C ALA A 120 0.74 -0.80 -10.65
N LEU A 121 -0.36 -1.56 -10.81
CA LEU A 121 -1.15 -1.64 -12.04
C LEU A 121 -2.65 -1.56 -11.73
N PRO A 122 -3.46 -0.94 -12.62
CA PRO A 122 -4.91 -1.11 -12.59
C PRO A 122 -5.29 -2.57 -12.77
N THR A 123 -6.33 -3.02 -12.07
CA THR A 123 -6.89 -4.37 -12.24
C THR A 123 -7.99 -4.42 -13.30
N ALA A 124 -8.38 -3.26 -13.85
CA ALA A 124 -9.37 -3.15 -14.93
C ALA A 124 -9.05 -4.12 -16.07
N GLY A 125 -10.08 -4.82 -16.55
CA GLY A 125 -9.95 -5.89 -17.56
C GLY A 125 -9.72 -7.29 -16.97
N ASN A 126 -9.48 -7.42 -15.67
CA ASN A 126 -9.45 -8.71 -14.95
C ASN A 126 -10.54 -8.74 -13.86
N PRO A 127 -11.71 -9.36 -14.10
CA PRO A 127 -12.82 -9.34 -13.14
C PRO A 127 -12.46 -9.90 -11.76
N VAL A 128 -11.70 -10.99 -11.72
CA VAL A 128 -11.26 -11.64 -10.46
C VAL A 128 -10.39 -10.71 -9.63
N TRP A 129 -9.53 -9.94 -10.29
CA TRP A 129 -8.65 -8.97 -9.60
C TRP A 129 -9.41 -7.71 -9.19
N GLN A 130 -10.35 -7.22 -10.00
CA GLN A 130 -11.18 -6.06 -9.67
C GLN A 130 -12.00 -6.27 -8.40
N GLU A 131 -12.56 -7.47 -8.21
CA GLU A 131 -13.24 -7.83 -6.96
C GLU A 131 -12.32 -7.74 -5.74
N ARG A 132 -11.03 -8.03 -5.92
CA ARG A 132 -10.04 -7.96 -4.83
C ARG A 132 -9.66 -6.52 -4.58
N GLY A 133 -9.36 -5.71 -5.59
CA GLY A 133 -9.05 -4.29 -5.45
C GLY A 133 -8.82 -3.63 -6.81
N ALA A 134 -8.95 -2.30 -6.87
CA ALA A 134 -8.86 -1.55 -8.13
C ALA A 134 -7.42 -1.40 -8.65
N ILE A 135 -6.44 -1.44 -7.76
CA ILE A 135 -5.01 -1.43 -8.07
C ILE A 135 -4.37 -2.67 -7.44
N VAL A 136 -3.44 -3.29 -8.16
CA VAL A 136 -2.59 -4.36 -7.64
C VAL A 136 -1.15 -3.89 -7.56
N ILE A 137 -0.49 -4.15 -6.44
CA ILE A 137 0.96 -4.07 -6.31
C ILE A 137 1.50 -5.46 -6.63
N ASP A 138 2.14 -5.60 -7.78
CA ASP A 138 2.60 -6.88 -8.32
C ASP A 138 4.10 -7.06 -8.07
N TYR A 139 4.47 -8.02 -7.21
CA TYR A 139 5.86 -8.36 -6.90
C TYR A 139 6.48 -9.37 -7.86
N PHE A 140 5.69 -9.93 -8.79
CA PHE A 140 6.26 -10.69 -9.90
C PHE A 140 6.99 -9.78 -10.89
N GLN A 141 6.69 -8.48 -10.85
CA GLN A 141 7.26 -7.47 -11.69
C GLN A 141 8.19 -6.57 -10.88
N VAL A 142 9.22 -6.05 -11.54
CA VAL A 142 10.07 -4.99 -11.03
C VAL A 142 10.10 -3.87 -12.05
N PRO A 143 10.52 -2.65 -11.67
CA PRO A 143 10.69 -1.56 -12.62
C PRO A 143 11.50 -2.01 -13.84
N ASP A 144 10.94 -1.75 -15.01
CA ASP A 144 11.48 -2.08 -16.34
C ASP A 144 12.11 -0.85 -17.03
N GLY A 145 12.27 0.25 -16.28
CA GLY A 145 12.94 1.48 -16.72
C GLY A 145 13.68 2.17 -15.56
N PRO A 146 14.23 3.37 -15.81
CA PRO A 146 14.92 4.15 -14.77
C PRO A 146 14.02 4.44 -13.56
N VAL A 147 14.59 4.29 -12.37
CA VAL A 147 13.93 4.57 -11.07
C VAL A 147 14.48 5.87 -10.46
N PRO A 148 13.76 6.53 -9.52
CA PRO A 148 14.27 7.71 -8.83
C PRO A 148 15.72 7.59 -8.35
N ASP A 149 16.47 8.69 -8.42
CA ASP A 149 17.83 8.73 -7.91
C ASP A 149 17.87 8.43 -6.41
N GLY A 150 18.90 7.71 -5.97
CA GLY A 150 19.07 7.29 -4.57
C GLY A 150 18.24 6.09 -4.15
N TRP A 151 17.35 5.56 -4.99
CA TRP A 151 16.71 4.27 -4.74
C TRP A 151 17.75 3.13 -4.75
N PRO A 152 17.51 2.04 -4.00
CA PRO A 152 18.36 0.86 -4.06
C PRO A 152 18.44 0.28 -5.49
N PRO A 153 19.50 -0.46 -5.83
CA PRO A 153 19.57 -1.17 -7.12
C PRO A 153 18.36 -2.09 -7.32
N VAL A 154 17.78 -2.06 -8.52
CA VAL A 154 16.64 -2.91 -8.88
C VAL A 154 17.10 -4.36 -8.99
N VAL A 155 16.54 -5.23 -8.14
CA VAL A 155 16.81 -6.67 -8.13
C VAL A 155 15.47 -7.41 -8.20
N PRO A 156 15.29 -8.37 -9.14
CA PRO A 156 14.10 -9.21 -9.21
C PRO A 156 13.82 -9.95 -7.89
N ASN A 157 12.55 -10.02 -7.48
CA ASN A 157 12.15 -10.68 -6.23
C ASN A 157 12.43 -12.17 -6.19
N SER A 158 12.63 -12.83 -7.33
CA SER A 158 13.03 -14.24 -7.40
C SER A 158 14.50 -14.50 -7.02
N LYS A 159 15.30 -13.47 -6.74
CA LYS A 159 16.73 -13.61 -6.39
C LYS A 159 16.99 -13.34 -4.91
N GLY A 160 17.82 -14.16 -4.27
CA GLY A 160 18.25 -13.93 -2.88
C GLY A 160 17.13 -14.05 -1.84
N LEU A 161 17.31 -13.41 -0.69
CA LEU A 161 16.39 -13.53 0.46
C LEU A 161 15.01 -12.87 0.22
N GLN A 162 14.91 -11.91 -0.71
CA GLN A 162 13.62 -11.31 -1.11
C GLN A 162 12.65 -12.33 -1.70
N SER A 163 13.13 -13.46 -2.20
CA SER A 163 12.26 -14.54 -2.73
C SER A 163 11.35 -15.15 -1.68
N PHE A 164 11.81 -15.28 -0.44
CA PHE A 164 10.98 -15.85 0.64
C PHE A 164 9.86 -14.92 1.09
N VAL A 165 9.99 -13.61 0.80
CA VAL A 165 9.08 -12.56 1.30
C VAL A 165 8.14 -12.08 0.20
N TYR A 166 8.69 -11.72 -0.95
CA TYR A 166 7.96 -11.00 -2.01
C TYR A 166 7.61 -11.90 -3.20
N ASP A 167 8.43 -12.91 -3.50
CA ASP A 167 8.19 -13.74 -4.68
C ASP A 167 6.87 -14.52 -4.56
N GLY A 168 6.13 -14.49 -5.67
CA GLY A 168 4.81 -15.09 -5.75
C GLY A 168 3.68 -14.26 -5.15
N THR A 169 3.93 -13.04 -4.67
CA THR A 169 2.91 -12.25 -3.94
C THR A 169 2.34 -11.08 -4.75
N ARG A 170 1.11 -10.70 -4.39
CA ARG A 170 0.40 -9.51 -4.90
C ARG A 170 -0.37 -8.87 -3.76
N ASP A 171 -0.33 -7.55 -3.68
CA ASP A 171 -1.17 -6.80 -2.75
C ASP A 171 -2.30 -6.12 -3.52
N PHE A 172 -3.55 -6.48 -3.26
CA PHE A 172 -4.71 -5.81 -3.86
C PHE A 172 -5.13 -4.64 -2.99
N MET A 173 -5.27 -3.48 -3.60
CA MET A 173 -5.42 -2.20 -2.90
C MET A 173 -6.84 -1.66 -3.00
N ARG A 174 -7.32 -1.08 -1.90
CA ARG A 174 -8.60 -0.37 -1.81
C ARG A 174 -8.43 0.98 -1.14
N ARG A 175 -9.29 1.93 -1.52
CA ARG A 175 -9.31 3.28 -0.94
C ARG A 175 -9.98 3.25 0.41
N VAL A 176 -9.41 3.94 1.40
CA VAL A 176 -10.04 4.17 2.70
C VAL A 176 -10.48 5.62 2.85
N SER A 177 -9.60 6.57 2.53
CA SER A 177 -9.88 8.01 2.64
C SER A 177 -9.12 8.79 1.54
N GLN A 178 -8.98 10.11 1.63
CA GLN A 178 -8.19 10.91 0.67
C GLN A 178 -6.69 10.56 0.66
N HIS A 179 -6.14 10.13 1.80
CA HIS A 179 -4.71 9.83 1.95
C HIS A 179 -4.43 8.43 2.45
N VAL A 180 -5.46 7.66 2.81
CA VAL A 180 -5.32 6.31 3.36
C VAL A 180 -5.82 5.27 2.37
N SER A 181 -4.99 4.26 2.10
CA SER A 181 -5.38 3.04 1.41
C SER A 181 -5.09 1.82 2.28
N ILE A 182 -5.68 0.69 1.91
CA ILE A 182 -5.45 -0.59 2.55
C ILE A 182 -5.19 -1.67 1.50
N GLY A 183 -4.18 -2.50 1.75
CA GLY A 183 -3.83 -3.65 0.92
C GLY A 183 -4.14 -4.97 1.61
N ALA A 184 -4.54 -5.97 0.83
CA ALA A 184 -4.59 -7.37 1.25
C ALA A 184 -3.62 -8.21 0.41
N ALA A 185 -2.77 -8.98 1.10
CA ALA A 185 -1.74 -9.79 0.48
C ALA A 185 -2.27 -11.15 0.01
N TYR A 186 -1.86 -11.54 -1.19
CA TYR A 186 -2.15 -12.83 -1.82
C TYR A 186 -0.85 -13.51 -2.22
N LYS A 187 -0.83 -14.84 -2.20
CA LYS A 187 0.24 -15.65 -2.80
C LYS A 187 -0.37 -16.53 -3.89
N GLY A 188 0.03 -16.28 -5.14
CA GLY A 188 -0.75 -16.72 -6.30
C GLY A 188 -2.20 -16.24 -6.19
N GLU A 189 -3.15 -17.17 -6.18
CA GLU A 189 -4.59 -16.87 -6.09
C GLU A 189 -5.17 -16.98 -4.67
N LYS A 190 -4.34 -17.29 -3.66
CA LYS A 190 -4.81 -17.50 -2.27
C LYS A 190 -4.57 -16.24 -1.43
N SER A 191 -5.62 -15.79 -0.74
CA SER A 191 -5.47 -14.75 0.29
C SER A 191 -4.61 -15.28 1.44
N LEU A 192 -3.65 -14.47 1.89
CA LEU A 192 -2.84 -14.74 3.08
C LEU A 192 -3.53 -14.22 4.35
N ASP A 193 -4.64 -13.50 4.19
CA ASP A 193 -5.34 -12.83 5.29
C ASP A 193 -4.39 -11.93 6.12
N HIS A 194 -3.42 -11.34 5.43
CA HIS A 194 -2.51 -10.31 5.91
C HIS A 194 -2.85 -9.00 5.23
N TYR A 195 -2.87 -7.93 6.02
CA TYR A 195 -3.27 -6.61 5.57
C TYR A 195 -2.19 -5.60 5.92
N PHE A 196 -2.25 -4.45 5.26
CA PHE A 196 -1.50 -3.29 5.67
C PHE A 196 -2.22 -2.03 5.25
N THR A 197 -2.13 -1.00 6.08
CA THR A 197 -2.57 0.35 5.71
C THR A 197 -1.38 1.13 5.17
N LEU A 198 -1.67 2.08 4.29
CA LEU A 198 -0.72 3.07 3.78
C LEU A 198 -1.33 4.46 3.98
N CYS A 199 -0.51 5.40 4.43
CA CYS A 199 -0.85 6.81 4.58
C CYS A 199 0.13 7.64 3.75
N ARG A 200 -0.37 8.24 2.66
CA ARG A 200 0.42 9.11 1.79
C ARG A 200 0.88 10.34 2.56
N GLU A 201 2.17 10.65 2.48
CA GLU A 201 2.71 11.91 2.99
C GLU A 201 2.06 13.10 2.26
N PRO A 202 1.79 14.21 2.96
CA PRO A 202 1.35 15.42 2.28
C PRO A 202 2.44 15.87 1.29
N SER A 203 2.03 16.30 0.10
CA SER A 203 2.93 16.98 -0.82
C SER A 203 3.55 18.18 -0.08
N VAL A 204 4.88 18.28 -0.09
CA VAL A 204 5.54 19.54 0.28
C VAL A 204 5.11 20.58 -0.76
N GLY A 205 4.31 21.54 -0.32
CA GLY A 205 3.93 22.71 -1.13
C GLY A 205 5.10 23.65 -1.35
#